data_AF-A0A918Q690-F1
#
_entry.id   AF-A0A918Q690-F1
#
_cell.length_a   1.000
_cell.length_b   1.000
_cell.length_c   1.000
_cell.angle_alpha   90.00
_cell.angle_beta   90.00
_cell.angle_gamma   90.00
#
_symmetry.space_group_name_H-M   'P 1'
#
loop_
_entity.id
_entity.type
_entity.pdbx_description
1 polymer ?
#
loop_
_entity_poly.entity_id
_entity_poly.type
_entity_poly.pdbx_seq_one_letter_code
_entity_poly.pdbx_strand_id
1 'polypeptide(L)' 'MAEYKMEDINIGDGVYFKLDFQTNYDLYWTVKPKFDSTLEIEVNEMGANDKIFLNIKDVYAIEKRT' A
#
# COMPACT_ATOMS: atom_id res chain seq x y z
N MET A 1 1.19 -12.83 -8.72
CA MET A 1 2.59 -12.98 -8.29
C MET A 1 2.99 -11.65 -7.69
N ALA A 2 3.64 -11.63 -6.54
CA ALA A 2 4.15 -10.40 -5.96
C ALA A 2 5.27 -9.86 -6.87
N GLU A 3 5.03 -8.76 -7.57
CA GLU A 3 6.02 -8.21 -8.51
C GLU A 3 7.09 -7.36 -7.81
N TYR A 4 6.87 -6.98 -6.55
CA TYR A 4 7.71 -6.03 -5.81
C TYR A 4 8.35 -6.61 -4.56
N LYS A 5 9.55 -6.14 -4.24
CA LYS A 5 10.29 -6.40 -3.00
C LYS A 5 10.21 -5.21 -2.07
N MET A 6 10.53 -5.42 -0.79
CA MET A 6 10.49 -4.36 0.23
C MET A 6 11.41 -3.20 -0.14
N GLU A 7 12.52 -3.47 -0.80
CA GLU A 7 13.51 -2.48 -1.23
C GLU A 7 12.96 -1.56 -2.32
N ASP A 8 11.93 -2.00 -3.06
CA ASP A 8 11.31 -1.23 -4.13
C ASP A 8 10.29 -0.20 -3.60
N ILE A 9 9.96 -0.21 -2.30
CA ILE A 9 8.91 0.64 -1.71
C ILE A 9 9.51 1.52 -0.61
N ASN A 10 9.31 2.83 -0.69
CA ASN A 10 9.76 3.78 0.33
C ASN A 10 8.61 4.24 1.22
N ILE A 11 8.95 4.70 2.43
CA ILE A 11 8.00 5.43 3.27
C ILE A 11 7.58 6.70 2.52
N GLY A 12 6.28 6.95 2.40
CA GLY A 12 5.71 8.05 1.63
C GLY A 12 5.29 7.70 0.20
N ASP A 13 5.76 6.57 -0.37
CA ASP A 13 5.27 6.09 -1.66
C ASP A 13 3.78 5.74 -1.57
N GLY A 14 3.08 5.84 -2.71
CA GLY A 14 1.76 5.26 -2.88
C GLY A 14 1.85 3.79 -3.30
N VAL A 15 0.94 2.94 -2.81
CA VAL A 15 0.80 1.57 -3.29
C VAL A 15 -0.63 1.28 -3.70
N TYR A 16 -0.77 0.44 -4.72
CA TYR A 16 -2.02 -0.16 -5.13
C TYR A 16 -1.98 -1.66 -4.85
N PHE A 17 -3.09 -2.18 -4.34
CA PHE A 17 -3.21 -3.56 -3.89
C PHE A 17 -4.61 -4.10 -4.14
N LYS A 18 -4.74 -5.43 -4.12
CA LYS A 18 -6.04 -6.09 -4.29
C LYS A 18 -6.28 -7.06 -3.14
N LEU A 19 -7.27 -6.75 -2.30
CA LEU A 19 -7.74 -7.61 -1.22
C LEU A 19 -9.24 -7.84 -1.39
N ASP A 20 -9.71 -9.08 -1.24
CA ASP A 20 -11.11 -9.46 -1.49
C ASP A 20 -12.14 -8.71 -0.61
N PHE A 21 -11.70 -8.11 0.50
CA PHE A 21 -12.56 -7.42 1.48
C PHE A 21 -12.47 -5.89 1.43
N GLN A 22 -11.65 -5.31 0.56
CA GLN A 22 -11.51 -3.85 0.44
C GLN A 22 -12.26 -3.35 -0.79
N THR A 23 -13.04 -2.28 -0.65
CA THR A 23 -13.81 -1.65 -1.74
C THR A 23 -13.13 -0.43 -2.35
N ASN A 24 -12.08 0.10 -1.70
CA ASN A 24 -11.40 1.34 -2.08
C ASN A 24 -10.02 1.08 -2.73
N TYR A 25 -9.92 0.02 -3.55
CA TYR A 25 -8.65 -0.41 -4.17
C TYR A 25 -8.15 0.49 -5.30
N ASP A 26 -9.03 1.33 -5.88
CA ASP A 26 -8.65 2.30 -6.91
C ASP A 26 -7.96 3.56 -6.33
N LEU A 27 -7.92 3.71 -5.01
CA LEU A 27 -7.16 4.76 -4.34
C LEU A 27 -5.72 4.29 -4.12
N TYR A 28 -4.75 5.20 -4.28
CA TYR A 28 -3.42 4.95 -3.77
C TYR A 28 -3.44 5.03 -2.24
N TRP A 29 -2.73 4.12 -1.58
CA TRP A 29 -2.53 4.20 -0.13
C TRP A 29 -1.08 4.55 0.17
N THR A 30 -0.88 5.50 1.07
CA THR A 30 0.45 5.99 1.42
C THR A 30 1.12 5.04 2.38
N VAL A 31 2.35 4.64 2.06
CA VAL A 31 3.18 3.78 2.90
C VAL A 31 3.68 4.57 4.11
N LYS A 32 3.48 4.00 5.29
CA LYS A 32 3.88 4.52 6.60
C LYS A 32 5.04 3.64 7.13
N PRO A 33 5.05 3.04 8.33
CA PRO A 33 6.15 2.14 8.68
C PRO A 33 6.13 0.83 7.89
N LYS A 34 7.32 0.26 7.71
CA LYS A 34 7.55 -1.03 7.08
C LYS A 34 8.07 -2.02 8.13
N PHE A 35 7.59 -3.26 8.06
CA PHE A 35 8.01 -4.40 8.86
C PHE A 35 8.39 -5.53 7.89
N ASP A 36 9.22 -6.50 8.30
CA ASP A 36 9.81 -7.57 7.46
C ASP A 36 9.17 -7.81 6.08
N SER A 37 7.89 -8.21 6.04
CA SER A 37 7.12 -8.39 4.79
C SER A 37 5.75 -7.69 4.81
N THR A 38 5.54 -6.77 5.76
CA THR A 38 4.28 -6.06 5.98
C THR A 38 4.46 -4.56 5.87
N LEU A 39 3.60 -3.92 5.08
CA LEU A 39 3.51 -2.48 4.96
C LEU A 39 2.35 -1.99 5.81
N GLU A 40 2.57 -0.99 6.64
CA GLU A 40 1.47 -0.18 7.15
C GLU A 40 1.13 0.87 6.10
N ILE A 41 -0.13 0.91 5.67
CA ILE A 41 -0.58 1.84 4.64
C ILE A 41 -1.83 2.58 5.12
N GLU A 42 -1.96 3.83 4.69
CA GLU A 42 -3.07 4.72 5.06
C GLU A 42 -3.67 5.38 3.83
N VAL A 43 -4.99 5.49 3.79
CA VAL A 43 -5.71 6.36 2.86
C VAL A 43 -6.35 7.50 3.66
N ASN A 44 -6.21 8.74 3.16
CA ASN A 44 -6.85 9.92 3.74
C ASN A 44 -7.43 10.80 2.62
N GLU A 45 -8.27 10.20 1.78
CA GLU A 45 -8.84 10.82 0.59
C GLU A 45 -10.30 10.46 0.43
N MET A 46 -11.05 11.34 -0.25
CA MET A 46 -12.47 11.11 -0.60
C MET A 46 -13.37 10.73 0.60
N GLY A 47 -13.02 11.18 1.80
CA GLY A 47 -13.74 10.86 3.04
C GLY A 47 -13.38 9.50 3.66
N ALA A 48 -12.48 8.74 3.05
CA ALA A 48 -11.85 7.58 3.69
C ALA A 48 -10.72 8.04 4.61
N ASN A 49 -10.64 7.46 5.80
CA ASN A 49 -9.55 7.64 6.76
C ASN A 49 -9.28 6.29 7.41
N ASP A 50 -8.61 5.42 6.68
CA ASP A 50 -8.40 4.03 7.07
C ASP A 50 -6.91 3.70 7.06
N LYS A 51 -6.55 2.74 7.91
CA LYS A 51 -5.20 2.19 8.01
C LYS A 51 -5.27 0.68 8.04
N ILE A 52 -4.44 0.04 7.22
CA ILE A 52 -4.34 -1.42 7.17
C ILE A 52 -2.89 -1.88 7.14
N PHE A 53 -2.69 -3.14 7.53
CA PHE A 53 -1.43 -3.85 7.35
C PHE A 53 -1.55 -4.74 6.11
N LEU A 54 -0.71 -4.46 5.12
CA LEU A 54 -0.73 -5.11 3.83
C LEU A 54 0.51 -5.99 3.69
N ASN A 55 0.36 -7.24 3.28
CA ASN A 55 1.53 -8.02 2.91
C ASN A 55 2.05 -7.50 1.56
N ILE A 56 3.37 -7.38 1.43
CA ILE A 56 3.95 -6.91 0.16
C ILE A 56 3.52 -7.75 -1.05
N LYS A 57 3.15 -9.01 -0.83
CA LYS A 57 2.69 -9.90 -1.90
C LYS A 57 1.38 -9.48 -2.56
N ASP A 58 0.61 -8.64 -1.88
CA ASP A 58 -0.69 -8.15 -2.34
C ASP A 58 -0.57 -6.82 -3.12
N VAL A 59 0.63 -6.21 -3.14
CA VAL A 59 0.94 -5.02 -3.93
C VAL A 59 1.09 -5.39 -5.41
N TYR A 60 0.34 -4.70 -6.27
CA TYR A 60 0.42 -4.88 -7.73
C TYR A 60 0.95 -3.65 -8.47
N ALA A 61 1.01 -2.48 -7.84
CA ALA A 61 1.67 -1.29 -8.41
C ALA A 61 2.16 -0.34 -7.31
N ILE A 62 3.19 0.45 -7.64
CA ILE A 62 3.77 1.47 -6.75
C ILE A 62 3.71 2.81 -7.47
N GLU A 63 3.25 3.84 -6.77
CA GLU A 63 3.34 5.23 -7.18
C GLU A 63 4.50 5.90 -6.43
N LYS A 64 5.59 6.17 -7.15
CA LYS A 64 6.77 6.80 -6.57
C LYS A 64 6.50 8.27 -6.25
N ARG A 65 6.67 8.63 -4.98
CA ARG A 65 6.51 9.99 -4.49
C ARG A 65 7.86 10.43 -3.94
N THR A 66 8.59 11.11 -4.80
CA THR A 66 9.97 11.62 -4.61
C THR A 66 10.14 12.35 -3.28
#